data_AF-A0A960LYY4-F1
#
_entry.id   AF-A0A960LYY4-F1
#
_cell.length_a   1.000
_cell.length_b   1.000
_cell.length_c   1.000
_cell.angle_alpha   90.00
_cell.angle_beta   90.00
_cell.angle_gamma   90.00
#
_symmetry.space_group_name_H-M   'P 1'
#
loop_
_entity.id
_entity.type
_entity.pdbx_description
1 polymer ?
#
loop_
_entity_poly.entity_id
_entity_poly.type
_entity_poly.pdbx_seq_one_letter_code
_entity_poly.pdbx_strand_id
1 'polypeptide(L)' 'MIELKQGSTLSQIAVQLGRAVSTISREIRRNGGVRVYRAHQAERLAQAARHKPRRRNKMADQKLRAYV' A
#
# COMPACT_ATOMS: atom_id res chain seq x y z
N MET A 1 -0.03 6.51 6.87
CA MET A 1 0.20 7.47 5.77
C MET A 1 1.54 8.13 6.04
N ILE A 2 2.49 8.09 5.10
CA ILE A 2 3.85 8.65 5.32
C ILE A 2 3.78 10.16 5.04
N GLU A 3 3.64 10.99 6.06
CA GLU A 3 3.91 12.43 5.91
C GLU A 3 5.42 12.66 5.99
N LEU A 4 6.03 13.00 4.86
CA LEU A 4 7.37 13.60 4.86
C LEU A 4 7.23 15.03 5.38
N LYS A 5 7.28 15.19 6.70
CA LYS A 5 7.43 16.50 7.33
C LYS A 5 8.76 17.09 6.88
N GLN A 6 8.74 18.34 6.41
CA GLN A 6 9.93 19.07 5.95
C GLN A 6 10.97 19.09 7.09
N GLY A 7 12.00 18.23 7.01
CA GLY A 7 13.07 18.14 8.00
C GLY A 7 13.25 16.78 8.70
N SER A 8 12.30 15.83 8.56
CA SER A 8 12.47 14.49 9.14
C SER A 8 13.24 13.56 8.20
N THR A 9 14.31 12.93 8.70
CA THR A 9 15.08 11.96 7.91
C THR A 9 14.25 10.69 7.67
N LEU A 10 14.49 9.98 6.55
CA LEU A 10 13.81 8.72 6.24
C LEU A 10 13.93 7.69 7.37
N SER A 11 15.05 7.72 8.10
CA SER A 11 15.30 6.83 9.25
C SER A 11 14.39 7.15 10.43
N GLN A 12 14.20 8.43 10.77
CA GLN A 12 13.29 8.84 11.85
C GLN A 12 11.84 8.46 11.52
N ILE A 13 11.42 8.68 10.27
CA ILE A 13 10.08 8.32 9.81
C ILE A 13 9.88 6.80 9.85
N ALA A 14 10.90 6.03 9.45
CA ALA A 14 10.89 4.57 9.50
C ALA A 14 10.72 4.04 10.92
N VAL A 15 11.48 4.58 11.88
CA VAL A 15 11.37 4.23 13.30
C VAL A 15 9.99 4.59 13.83
N GLN A 16 9.50 5.80 13.56
CA GLN A 16 8.20 6.27 14.04
C GLN A 16 7.03 5.45 13.47
N LEU A 17 7.16 4.94 12.24
CA LEU A 17 6.16 4.09 11.58
C LEU A 17 6.36 2.58 11.82
N GLY A 18 7.42 2.18 12.53
CA GLY A 18 7.76 0.77 12.72
C GLY A 18 8.03 0.01 11.41
N ARG A 19 8.55 0.69 10.39
CA ARG A 19 8.82 0.12 9.06
C ARG A 19 10.29 0.24 8.70
N ALA A 20 10.78 -0.67 7.86
CA ALA A 20 12.15 -0.58 7.37
C ALA A 20 12.36 0.66 6.49
N VAL A 21 13.50 1.34 6.65
CA VAL A 21 13.92 2.49 5.81
C VAL A 21 13.91 2.13 4.33
N SER A 22 14.31 0.90 4.00
CA SER A 22 14.31 0.39 2.62
C SER A 22 12.91 0.33 2.01
N THR A 23 11.86 0.10 2.81
CA THR A 23 10.47 0.12 2.37
C THR A 23 10.03 1.53 2.02
N ILE A 24 10.30 2.49 2.89
CA ILE A 24 9.98 3.90 2.64
C ILE A 24 10.74 4.42 1.41
N SER A 25 12.03 4.09 1.29
CA SER A 25 12.85 4.47 0.13
C SER A 25 12.32 3.90 -1.19
N ARG A 26 11.96 2.61 -1.22
CA ARG A 26 11.35 1.97 -2.39
C ARG A 26 10.01 2.61 -2.74
N GLU A 27 9.20 2.95 -1.74
CA GLU A 27 7.91 3.61 -1.93
C GLU A 27 8.06 5.01 -2.51
N ILE A 28 8.99 5.80 -1.99
CA ILE A 28 9.31 7.13 -2.53
C ILE A 28 9.81 7.01 -3.98
N ARG A 29 10.71 6.06 -4.26
CA ARG A 29 11.23 5.84 -5.62
C ARG A 29 10.13 5.46 -6.60
N ARG A 30 9.19 4.58 -6.21
CA ARG A 30 8.03 4.22 -7.04
C ARG A 30 7.10 5.39 -7.34
N ASN A 31 7.00 6.35 -6.42
CA ASN A 31 6.08 7.48 -6.54
C ASN A 31 6.76 8.76 -7.08
N GLY A 32 7.91 8.65 -7.76
CA GLY A 32 8.56 9.77 -8.44
C GLY A 32 9.65 10.50 -7.65
N GLY A 33 10.07 9.97 -6.50
CA GLY A 33 11.18 10.51 -5.71
C GLY A 33 10.77 11.55 -4.66
N VAL A 34 11.71 11.94 -3.79
CA VAL A 34 11.42 12.77 -2.59
C VAL A 34 10.82 14.13 -2.93
N ARG A 35 11.25 14.75 -4.04
CA ARG A 35 10.72 16.06 -4.51
C ARG A 35 9.29 16.01 -5.01
N VAL A 36 8.84 14.86 -5.50
CA VAL A 36 7.52 14.66 -6.11
C VAL A 36 6.59 13.87 -5.19
N TYR A 37 7.15 13.24 -4.15
CA TYR A 37 6.41 12.38 -3.24
C TYR A 37 5.29 13.16 -2.54
N ARG A 38 4.05 12.76 -2.84
CA ARG A 38 2.83 13.24 -2.19
C ARG A 38 2.10 12.07 -1.57
N ALA A 39 1.96 12.08 -0.25
CA ALA A 39 1.36 10.98 0.52
C ALA A 39 -0.05 10.63 0.01
N HIS A 40 -0.90 11.64 -0.21
CA HIS A 40 -2.25 11.46 -0.75
C HIS A 40 -2.27 10.84 -2.14
N GLN A 41 -1.29 11.16 -2.99
CA GLN A 41 -1.20 10.60 -4.33
C GLN A 41 -0.75 9.14 -4.30
N ALA A 42 0.26 8.82 -3.47
CA ALA A 42 0.74 7.46 -3.26
C ALA A 42 -0.37 6.56 -2.69
N GLU A 43 -1.14 7.06 -1.72
CA GLU A 43 -2.28 6.33 -1.17
C GLU A 43 -3.37 6.09 -2.23
N ARG A 44 -3.73 7.11 -3.01
CA ARG A 44 -4.73 6.96 -4.08
C ARG A 44 -4.28 5.94 -5.14
N LEU A 45 -3.00 5.95 -5.51
CA LEU A 45 -2.42 4.96 -6.41
C LEU A 45 -2.42 3.56 -5.79
N ALA A 46 -2.10 3.42 -4.51
CA ALA A 46 -2.14 2.15 -3.80
C ALA A 46 -3.58 1.60 -3.70
N GLN A 47 -4.56 2.47 -3.46
CA GLN A 47 -5.99 2.11 -3.47
C GLN A 47 -6.44 1.70 -4.88
N ALA A 48 -6.04 2.43 -5.92
CA ALA A 48 -6.37 2.08 -7.31
C ALA A 48 -5.71 0.77 -7.77
N ALA A 49 -4.47 0.52 -7.36
CA ALA A 49 -3.74 -0.71 -7.65
C ALA A 49 -4.20 -1.90 -6.78
N ARG A 50 -5.00 -1.65 -5.74
CA ARG A 50 -5.52 -2.71 -4.87
C ARG A 50 -6.50 -3.56 -5.67
N HIS A 51 -6.10 -4.77 -6.01
CA HIS A 51 -6.99 -5.71 -6.69
C HIS A 51 -8.28 -5.90 -5.88
N LYS A 52 -9.42 -5.90 -6.57
CA LYS A 52 -10.70 -6.28 -5.96
C LYS A 52 -10.51 -7.63 -5.27
N PRO A 53 -10.96 -7.80 -4.02
CA PRO A 53 -10.94 -9.10 -3.37
C PRO A 53 -11.63 -10.10 -4.30
N ARG A 54 -10.99 -11.26 -4.51
CA ARG A 54 -11.52 -12.30 -5.40
C ARG A 54 -12.92 -12.63 -4.93
N ARG A 55 -13.89 -12.68 -5.86
CA ARG A 55 -15.25 -13.11 -5.53
C ARG A 55 -15.18 -14.45 -4.79
N ARG A 56 -15.95 -14.59 -3.72
CA ARG A 56 -16.02 -15.81 -2.91
C ARG A 56 -16.16 -17.00 -3.85
N ASN A 57 -15.34 -18.03 -3.64
CA ASN A 57 -15.38 -19.24 -4.46
C ASN A 57 -16.81 -19.81 -4.42
N LYS A 58 -17.46 -19.96 -5.58
CA LYS A 58 -18.82 -20.53 -5.68
C LYS A 58 -18.87 -21.95 -5.11
N MET A 59 -17.75 -22.68 -5.12
CA MET A 59 -17.65 -24.02 -4.52
C MET A 59 -17.52 -24.03 -2.99
N ALA A 60 -17.40 -22.86 -2.36
CA ALA A 60 -17.58 -22.69 -0.91
C ALA A 60 -19.05 -22.61 -0.51
N ASP A 61 -19.97 -22.60 -1.49
CA ASP A 61 -21.41 -22.69 -1.27
C ASP A 61 -21.83 -24.16 -1.39
N GLN A 62 -22.23 -24.73 -0.26
CA GLN A 62 -22.62 -26.14 -0.16
C GLN A 62 -23.83 -26.46 -1.03
N LYS A 63 -24.73 -25.49 -1.28
CA LYS A 63 -25.92 -25.68 -2.13
C LYS A 63 -25.57 -25.79 -3.62
N LEU A 64 -24.61 -25.00 -4.10
CA LEU A 64 -24.16 -25.04 -5.50
C LEU A 64 -23.33 -26.28 -5.82
N ARG A 65 -22.66 -26.85 -4.82
CA ARG A 65 -21.81 -28.04 -4.98
C ARG A 65 -22.60 -29.33 -5.16
N ALA A 66 -23.86 -29.37 -4.72
CA ALA A 66 -24.74 -30.52 -4.84
C ALA A 66 -25.52 -30.58 -6.18
N TYR A 67 -25.35 -29.58 -7.05
CA TYR A 67 -26.08 -29.45 -8.32
C TYR A 67 -25.28 -29.94 -9.55
N VAL A 68 -23.99 -30.28 -9.38
CA VAL A 68 -23.10 -30.81 -10.42
C VAL A 68 -22.77 -32.26 -10.10
#